data_AF-A0A954PXY1-F1
#
_entry.id   AF-A0A954PXY1-F1
#
_cell.length_a   1.000
_cell.length_b   1.000
_cell.length_c   1.000
_cell.angle_alpha   90.00
_cell.angle_beta   90.00
_cell.angle_gamma   90.00
#
_symmetry.space_group_name_H-M   'P 1'
#
loop_
_entity.id
_entity.type
_entity.pdbx_description
1 polymer ?
#
loop_
_entity_poly.entity_id
_entity_poly.type
_entity_poly.pdbx_seq_one_letter_code
_entity_poly.pdbx_strand_id
1 'polypeptide(L)'
;MTLLGKSFTVIIFLLSLAFMVLALAVNASHRNWRDVVLGPSGFKETIEAYENQNSQLQEARDKALADLSREQVARRTALAALQTQLDQLQDELSLRIQSASTLEGELSNLSQLDKIRAEELQILTDTATKLRQQVVKEQQDRDALFAQTLVLQDTLNESRGVRLELETRNANLQKELTRFREVADHMGIDPKAPLDGAPPERNGNVLVINRIKGLAEVSIGMDDGIREGHELEVTRDARYIGRLKVLKTTPNRAVAEIMKDYSQGFILEGDRVDTSIE
;
A
#
# COMPACT_ATOMS: atom_id res chain seq x y z
N MET A 1 -136.81 -22.08 114.63
CA MET A 1 -135.99 -21.54 113.52
C MET A 1 -136.91 -20.79 112.57
N THR A 2 -136.89 -19.45 112.58
CA THR A 2 -137.74 -18.63 111.70
C THR A 2 -137.24 -18.71 110.26
N LEU A 3 -138.15 -18.63 109.29
CA LEU A 3 -137.87 -18.66 107.84
C LEU A 3 -136.80 -17.63 107.43
N LEU A 4 -136.77 -16.50 108.14
CA LEU A 4 -135.80 -15.41 107.98
C LEU A 4 -134.35 -15.80 108.32
N GLY A 5 -134.14 -16.70 109.29
CA GLY A 5 -132.80 -17.18 109.65
C GLY A 5 -132.21 -18.10 108.59
N LYS A 6 -133.05 -18.94 107.95
CA LYS A 6 -132.61 -19.86 106.88
C LYS A 6 -132.22 -19.10 105.60
N SER A 7 -132.97 -18.07 105.22
CA SER A 7 -132.62 -17.24 104.04
C SER A 7 -131.33 -16.46 104.27
N PHE A 8 -131.11 -15.92 105.46
CA PHE A 8 -129.86 -15.25 105.81
C PHE A 8 -128.66 -16.21 105.79
N THR A 9 -128.79 -17.44 106.30
CA THR A 9 -127.69 -18.42 106.24
C THR A 9 -127.34 -18.82 104.79
N VAL A 10 -128.32 -18.92 103.90
CA VAL A 10 -128.09 -19.24 102.47
C VAL A 10 -127.44 -18.06 101.75
N ILE A 11 -127.83 -16.82 102.05
CA ILE A 11 -127.22 -15.62 101.48
C ILE A 11 -125.77 -15.47 101.97
N ILE A 12 -125.51 -15.67 103.26
CA ILE A 12 -124.14 -15.62 103.81
C ILE A 12 -123.28 -16.73 103.18
N PHE A 13 -123.82 -17.93 102.98
CA PHE A 13 -123.13 -19.02 102.30
C PHE A 13 -122.79 -18.67 100.84
N LEU A 14 -123.76 -18.16 100.06
CA LEU A 14 -123.53 -17.71 98.68
C LEU A 14 -122.52 -16.56 98.58
N LEU A 15 -122.59 -15.60 99.51
CA LEU A 15 -121.65 -14.49 99.58
C LEU A 15 -120.23 -14.99 99.93
N SER A 16 -120.10 -15.92 100.88
CA SER A 16 -118.81 -16.53 101.23
C SER A 16 -118.21 -17.31 100.07
N LEU A 17 -119.06 -17.99 99.28
CA LEU A 17 -118.65 -18.71 98.08
C LEU A 17 -118.17 -17.75 96.98
N ALA A 18 -118.88 -16.64 96.78
CA ALA A 18 -118.46 -15.59 95.84
C ALA A 18 -117.13 -14.94 96.24
N PHE A 19 -116.94 -14.64 97.53
CA PHE A 19 -115.67 -14.12 98.05
C PHE A 19 -114.52 -15.14 97.93
N MET A 20 -114.79 -16.43 98.12
CA MET A 20 -113.81 -17.50 97.92
C MET A 20 -113.36 -17.60 96.45
N VAL A 21 -114.30 -17.51 95.50
CA VAL A 21 -113.99 -17.55 94.05
C VAL A 21 -113.18 -16.31 93.63
N LEU A 22 -113.55 -15.11 94.12
CA LEU A 22 -112.77 -13.89 93.87
C LEU A 22 -111.38 -13.95 94.50
N ALA A 23 -111.25 -14.49 95.73
CA ALA A 23 -109.96 -14.68 96.38
C ALA A 23 -109.05 -15.65 95.61
N LEU A 24 -109.61 -16.75 95.07
CA LEU A 24 -108.90 -17.69 94.20
C LEU A 24 -108.48 -17.04 92.87
N ALA A 25 -109.35 -16.23 92.24
CA ALA A 25 -109.05 -15.52 91.00
C ALA A 25 -107.92 -14.50 91.18
N VAL A 26 -107.91 -13.75 92.29
CA VAL A 26 -106.83 -12.79 92.63
C VAL A 26 -105.51 -13.49 92.96
N ASN A 27 -105.57 -14.63 93.67
CA ASN A 27 -104.37 -15.43 93.95
C ASN A 27 -103.77 -16.05 92.69
N ALA A 28 -104.60 -16.49 91.74
CA ALA A 28 -104.15 -16.95 90.42
C ALA A 28 -103.63 -15.81 89.53
N SER A 29 -104.11 -14.58 89.71
CA SER A 29 -103.63 -13.41 88.96
C SER A 29 -102.37 -12.77 89.56
N HIS A 30 -101.89 -13.23 90.73
CA HIS A 30 -100.59 -12.82 91.25
C HIS A 30 -99.49 -13.35 90.35
N ARG A 31 -99.15 -12.58 89.32
CA ARG A 31 -97.93 -12.80 88.56
C ARG A 31 -96.76 -12.69 89.52
N ASN A 32 -96.01 -13.78 89.62
CA ASN A 32 -94.76 -13.79 90.38
C ASN A 32 -93.70 -13.00 89.59
N TRP A 33 -93.76 -11.67 89.65
CA TRP A 33 -92.81 -10.77 88.99
C TRP A 33 -91.36 -11.07 89.40
N ARG A 34 -91.17 -11.62 90.60
CA ARG A 34 -89.88 -12.12 91.06
C ARG A 34 -89.36 -13.26 90.18
N ASP A 35 -90.18 -14.21 89.76
CA ASP A 35 -89.76 -15.28 88.83
C ASP A 35 -89.52 -14.75 87.41
N VAL A 36 -90.31 -13.79 86.95
CA VAL A 36 -90.10 -13.17 85.61
C VAL A 36 -88.76 -12.43 85.55
N VAL A 37 -88.29 -11.91 86.69
CA VAL A 37 -87.02 -11.17 86.77
C VAL A 37 -85.84 -12.07 87.20
N LEU A 38 -86.03 -12.98 88.16
CA LEU A 38 -84.98 -13.76 88.82
C LEU A 38 -85.08 -15.28 88.62
N GLY A 39 -86.15 -15.77 88.00
CA GLY A 39 -86.31 -17.19 87.67
C GLY A 39 -85.37 -17.61 86.53
N PRO A 40 -85.24 -18.93 86.28
CA PRO A 40 -84.43 -19.44 85.17
C PRO A 40 -85.01 -18.93 83.84
N SER A 41 -84.19 -18.28 83.00
CA SER A 41 -84.60 -17.53 81.79
C SER A 41 -85.32 -16.20 82.04
N GLY A 42 -85.25 -15.66 83.26
CA GLY A 42 -85.79 -14.34 83.61
C GLY A 42 -85.00 -13.18 83.00
N PHE A 43 -85.57 -11.98 83.05
CA PHE A 43 -84.95 -10.80 82.41
C PHE A 43 -83.52 -10.52 82.90
N LYS A 44 -83.21 -10.79 84.18
CA LYS A 44 -81.87 -10.56 84.73
C LYS A 44 -80.80 -11.41 84.01
N GLU A 45 -81.07 -12.71 83.84
CA GLU A 45 -80.14 -13.63 83.17
C GLU A 45 -79.94 -13.23 81.69
N THR A 46 -81.00 -12.80 81.00
CA THR A 46 -80.88 -12.30 79.62
C THR A 46 -80.07 -11.01 79.51
N ILE A 47 -80.23 -10.09 80.47
CA ILE A 47 -79.48 -8.83 80.51
C ILE A 47 -78.00 -9.11 80.76
N GLU A 48 -77.67 -9.96 81.74
CA GLU A 48 -76.30 -10.38 82.02
C GLU A 48 -75.67 -11.11 80.81
N ALA A 49 -76.43 -11.95 80.11
CA ALA A 49 -75.97 -12.61 78.89
C ALA A 49 -75.67 -11.59 77.77
N TYR A 50 -76.56 -10.61 77.54
CA TYR A 50 -76.33 -9.57 76.55
C TYR A 50 -75.17 -8.64 76.94
N GLU A 51 -75.01 -8.29 78.21
CA GLU A 51 -73.87 -7.50 78.70
C GLU A 51 -72.55 -8.23 78.46
N ASN A 52 -72.48 -9.51 78.81
CA ASN A 52 -71.31 -10.36 78.55
C ASN A 52 -71.02 -10.46 77.04
N GLN A 53 -72.04 -10.67 76.21
CA GLN A 53 -71.88 -10.76 74.77
C GLN A 53 -71.41 -9.43 74.17
N ASN A 54 -71.94 -8.30 74.65
CA ASN A 54 -71.55 -6.97 74.18
C ASN A 54 -70.11 -6.65 74.60
N SER A 55 -69.72 -7.03 75.82
CA SER A 55 -68.33 -6.93 76.29
C SER A 55 -67.39 -7.79 75.43
N GLN A 56 -67.75 -9.04 75.14
CA GLN A 56 -66.96 -9.91 74.25
C GLN A 56 -66.84 -9.34 72.82
N LEU A 57 -67.92 -8.80 72.27
CA LEU A 57 -67.91 -8.17 70.95
C LEU A 57 -67.07 -6.90 70.93
N GLN A 58 -67.10 -6.10 71.99
CA GLN A 58 -66.23 -4.93 72.15
C GLN A 58 -64.76 -5.34 72.20
N GLU A 59 -64.42 -6.34 73.03
CA GLU A 59 -63.06 -6.87 73.08
C GLU A 59 -62.59 -7.45 71.74
N ALA A 60 -63.45 -8.17 71.03
CA ALA A 60 -63.14 -8.72 69.72
C ALA A 60 -62.92 -7.61 68.68
N ARG A 61 -63.76 -6.57 68.71
CA ARG A 61 -63.66 -5.40 67.85
C ARG A 61 -62.36 -4.63 68.12
N ASP A 62 -62.00 -4.43 69.38
CA ASP A 62 -60.78 -3.71 69.75
C ASP A 62 -59.53 -4.53 69.40
N LYS A 63 -59.56 -5.87 69.57
CA LYS A 63 -58.50 -6.77 69.08
C LYS A 63 -58.35 -6.69 67.56
N ALA A 64 -59.46 -6.76 66.80
CA ALA A 64 -59.42 -6.66 65.35
C ALA A 64 -58.90 -5.31 64.85
N LEU A 65 -59.24 -4.20 65.54
CA LEU A 65 -58.68 -2.88 65.23
C LEU A 65 -57.18 -2.80 65.53
N ALA A 66 -56.75 -3.38 66.65
CA ALA A 66 -55.33 -3.47 66.98
C ALA A 66 -54.57 -4.32 65.94
N ASP A 67 -55.11 -5.44 65.50
CA ASP A 67 -54.54 -6.29 64.44
C ASP A 67 -54.45 -5.56 63.11
N LEU A 68 -55.54 -4.91 62.68
CA LEU A 68 -55.58 -4.14 61.45
C LEU A 68 -54.55 -3.00 61.46
N SER A 69 -54.44 -2.26 62.56
CA SER A 69 -53.44 -1.18 62.68
C SER A 69 -52.01 -1.72 62.61
N ARG A 70 -51.72 -2.87 63.23
CA ARG A 70 -50.42 -3.55 63.14
C ARG A 70 -50.10 -3.97 61.71
N GLU A 71 -51.07 -4.56 61.01
CA GLU A 71 -50.90 -4.92 59.59
C GLU A 71 -50.66 -3.70 58.70
N GLN A 72 -51.40 -2.61 58.91
CA GLN A 72 -51.22 -1.37 58.14
C GLN A 72 -49.82 -0.78 58.33
N VAL A 73 -49.31 -0.77 59.56
CA VAL A 73 -47.94 -0.33 59.85
C VAL A 73 -46.90 -1.26 59.22
N ALA A 74 -47.10 -2.58 59.32
CA ALA A 74 -46.22 -3.57 58.69
C ALA A 74 -46.20 -3.42 57.15
N ARG A 75 -47.35 -3.20 56.51
CA ARG A 75 -47.42 -2.96 55.07
C ARG A 75 -46.75 -1.66 54.67
N ARG A 76 -46.98 -0.57 55.42
CA ARG A 76 -46.36 0.73 55.15
C ARG A 76 -44.83 0.66 55.25
N THR A 77 -44.31 -0.04 56.25
CA THR A 77 -42.87 -0.23 56.42
C THR A 77 -42.26 -1.10 55.33
N ALA A 78 -42.95 -2.19 54.94
CA ALA A 78 -42.54 -3.02 53.81
C ALA A 78 -42.51 -2.25 52.48
N LEU A 79 -43.55 -1.43 52.21
CA LEU A 79 -43.60 -0.59 51.02
C LEU A 79 -42.50 0.47 51.01
N ALA A 80 -42.24 1.11 52.15
CA ALA A 80 -41.13 2.06 52.27
C ALA A 80 -39.78 1.40 51.99
N ALA A 81 -39.55 0.20 52.53
CA ALA A 81 -38.33 -0.56 52.29
C ALA A 81 -38.16 -0.96 50.82
N LEU A 82 -39.23 -1.43 50.19
CA LEU A 82 -39.24 -1.77 48.75
C LEU A 82 -38.99 -0.53 47.88
N GLN A 83 -39.56 0.61 48.24
CA GLN A 83 -39.32 1.86 47.54
C GLN A 83 -37.86 2.29 47.63
N THR A 84 -37.26 2.22 48.83
CA THR A 84 -35.82 2.46 49.00
C THR A 84 -34.96 1.50 48.16
N GLN A 85 -35.33 0.23 48.06
CA GLN A 85 -34.63 -0.73 47.20
C GLN A 85 -34.77 -0.38 45.71
N LEU A 86 -35.96 0.04 45.27
CA LEU A 86 -36.17 0.48 43.89
C LEU A 86 -35.33 1.70 43.56
N ASP A 87 -35.29 2.69 44.45
CA ASP A 87 -34.48 3.90 44.25
C ASP A 87 -32.98 3.54 44.17
N GLN A 88 -32.49 2.67 45.06
CA GLN A 88 -31.10 2.18 45.01
C GLN A 88 -30.77 1.44 43.71
N LEU A 89 -31.68 0.58 43.23
CA LEU A 89 -31.48 -0.16 41.98
C LEU A 89 -31.54 0.77 40.76
N GLN A 90 -32.38 1.80 40.78
CA GLN A 90 -32.42 2.82 39.73
C GLN A 90 -31.12 3.62 39.69
N ASP A 91 -30.60 4.02 40.85
CA ASP A 91 -29.31 4.71 40.95
C ASP A 91 -28.17 3.83 40.42
N GLU A 92 -28.12 2.55 40.82
CA GLU A 92 -27.11 1.60 40.33
C GLU A 92 -27.21 1.40 38.81
N LEU A 93 -28.42 1.25 38.28
CA LEU A 93 -28.65 1.10 36.84
C LEU A 93 -28.19 2.35 36.08
N SER A 94 -28.47 3.55 36.61
CA SER A 94 -28.02 4.80 36.01
C SER A 94 -26.50 4.92 35.98
N LEU A 95 -25.82 4.53 37.06
CA LEU A 95 -24.35 4.49 37.14
C LEU A 95 -23.77 3.49 36.15
N ARG A 96 -24.36 2.30 36.05
CA ARG A 96 -23.92 1.28 35.08
C ARG A 96 -24.09 1.76 33.65
N ILE A 97 -25.19 2.41 33.31
CA ILE A 97 -25.41 3.00 31.98
C ILE A 97 -24.36 4.07 31.68
N GLN A 98 -24.06 4.96 32.62
CA GLN A 98 -23.01 5.96 32.45
C GLN A 98 -21.64 5.30 32.24
N SER A 99 -21.31 4.29 33.04
CA SER A 99 -20.04 3.54 32.89
C SER A 99 -19.92 2.83 31.55
N ALA A 100 -21.02 2.24 31.05
CA ALA A 100 -21.05 1.58 29.75
C ALA A 100 -20.86 2.61 28.63
N SER A 101 -21.52 3.77 28.72
CA SER A 101 -21.35 4.86 27.75
C SER A 101 -19.92 5.41 27.72
N THR A 102 -19.27 5.55 28.88
CA THR A 102 -17.86 5.96 28.93
C THR A 102 -16.94 4.92 28.31
N LEU A 103 -17.16 3.63 28.61
CA LEU A 103 -16.40 2.52 28.03
C LEU A 103 -16.58 2.42 26.51
N GLU A 104 -17.78 2.65 25.99
CA GLU A 104 -18.05 2.72 24.56
C GLU A 104 -17.31 3.89 23.90
N GLY A 105 -17.27 5.05 24.56
CA GLY A 105 -16.49 6.21 24.11
C GLY A 105 -14.98 5.92 24.05
N GLU A 106 -14.43 5.29 25.09
CA GLU A 106 -13.04 4.86 25.14
C GLU A 106 -12.71 3.83 24.05
N LEU A 107 -13.59 2.84 23.84
CA LEU A 107 -13.42 1.82 22.81
C LEU A 107 -13.44 2.44 21.40
N SER A 108 -14.33 3.41 21.15
CA SER A 108 -14.38 4.14 19.89
C SER A 108 -13.09 4.92 19.64
N ASN A 109 -12.58 5.63 20.66
CA ASN A 109 -11.31 6.35 20.57
C ASN A 109 -10.13 5.40 20.31
N LEU A 110 -10.09 4.26 21.00
CA LEU A 110 -9.04 3.25 20.83
C LEU A 110 -9.07 2.63 19.42
N SER A 111 -10.27 2.31 18.92
CA SER A 111 -10.48 1.84 17.54
C SER A 111 -9.98 2.85 16.49
N GLN A 112 -10.28 4.14 16.67
CA GLN A 112 -9.78 5.18 15.78
C GLN A 112 -8.25 5.29 15.83
N LEU A 113 -7.68 5.21 17.03
CA LEU A 113 -6.24 5.28 17.23
C LEU A 113 -5.53 4.08 16.60
N ASP A 114 -6.08 2.88 16.75
CA ASP A 114 -5.54 1.67 16.10
C ASP A 114 -5.62 1.75 14.59
N LYS A 115 -6.69 2.32 14.03
CA LYS A 115 -6.80 2.57 12.59
C LYS A 115 -5.71 3.54 12.10
N ILE A 116 -5.50 4.65 12.81
CA ILE A 116 -4.44 5.61 12.48
C ILE A 116 -3.06 4.94 12.54
N ARG A 117 -2.79 4.16 13.58
CA ARG A 117 -1.53 3.41 13.71
C ARG A 117 -1.33 2.41 12.59
N ALA A 118 -2.39 1.71 12.17
CA ALA A 118 -2.32 0.78 11.05
C ALA A 118 -1.98 1.49 9.73
N GLU A 119 -2.61 2.64 9.46
CA GLU A 119 -2.31 3.48 8.29
C GLU A 119 -0.85 4.00 8.34
N GLU A 120 -0.39 4.47 9.50
CA GLU A 120 0.99 4.94 9.70
C GLU A 120 2.01 3.81 9.50
N LEU A 121 1.76 2.61 10.03
CA LEU A 121 2.60 1.44 9.83
C LEU A 121 2.67 1.03 8.35
N GLN A 122 1.55 1.12 7.63
CA GLN A 122 1.52 0.85 6.20
C GLN A 122 2.38 1.86 5.43
N ILE A 123 2.22 3.15 5.69
CA ILE A 123 3.04 4.21 5.09
C ILE A 123 4.52 4.00 5.39
N LEU A 124 4.87 3.68 6.65
CA LEU A 124 6.25 3.43 7.05
C LEU A 124 6.84 2.20 6.33
N THR A 125 6.04 1.16 6.14
CA THR A 125 6.45 -0.04 5.40
C THR A 125 6.66 0.27 3.92
N ASP A 126 5.76 1.04 3.30
CA ASP A 126 5.86 1.45 1.90
C ASP A 126 7.04 2.39 1.65
N THR A 127 7.32 3.31 2.58
CA THR A 127 8.50 4.17 2.51
C THR A 127 9.78 3.38 2.69
N ALA A 128 9.84 2.44 3.63
CA ALA A 128 11.00 1.58 3.83
C ALA A 128 11.27 0.68 2.60
N THR A 129 10.24 0.14 1.96
CA THR A 129 10.39 -0.65 0.72
C THR A 129 10.89 0.21 -0.44
N LYS A 130 10.32 1.39 -0.65
CA LYS A 130 10.79 2.36 -1.65
C LYS A 130 12.24 2.77 -1.42
N LEU A 131 12.61 3.07 -0.18
CA LEU A 131 13.97 3.47 0.15
C LEU A 131 14.96 2.33 -0.10
N ARG A 132 14.62 1.09 0.24
CA ARG A 132 15.44 -0.08 -0.10
C ARG A 132 15.63 -0.25 -1.61
N GLN A 133 14.56 -0.11 -2.39
CA GLN A 133 14.64 -0.17 -3.85
C GLN A 133 15.53 0.93 -4.42
N GLN A 134 15.42 2.15 -3.91
CA GLN A 134 16.29 3.26 -4.28
C GLN A 134 17.76 2.96 -3.94
N VAL A 135 18.05 2.48 -2.72
CA VAL A 135 19.42 2.13 -2.33
C VAL A 135 20.03 1.06 -3.24
N VAL A 136 19.26 0.02 -3.60
CA VAL A 136 19.72 -1.01 -4.53
C VAL A 136 19.97 -0.44 -5.92
N LYS A 137 19.07 0.41 -6.42
CA LYS A 137 19.24 1.08 -7.72
C LYS A 137 20.48 1.98 -7.74
N GLU A 138 20.65 2.83 -6.73
CA GLU A 138 21.82 3.71 -6.60
C GLU A 138 23.13 2.91 -6.46
N GLN A 139 23.09 1.75 -5.81
CA GLN A 139 24.22 0.82 -5.79
C GLN A 139 24.56 0.30 -7.19
N GLN A 140 23.56 -0.18 -7.94
CA GLN A 140 23.74 -0.66 -9.31
C GLN A 140 24.25 0.43 -10.26
N ASP A 141 23.69 1.63 -10.17
CA ASP A 141 24.09 2.78 -10.99
C ASP A 141 25.54 3.19 -10.67
N ARG A 142 25.94 3.20 -9.40
CA ARG A 142 27.33 3.42 -8.99
C ARG A 142 28.26 2.34 -9.52
N ASP A 143 27.88 1.06 -9.44
CA ASP A 143 28.73 -0.05 -9.91
C ASP A 143 28.91 0.02 -11.44
N ALA A 144 27.85 0.38 -12.18
CA ALA A 144 27.90 0.60 -13.61
C ALA A 144 28.80 1.79 -13.99
N LEU A 145 28.71 2.90 -13.26
CA LEU A 145 29.62 4.04 -13.43
C LEU A 145 31.06 3.65 -13.11
N PHE A 146 31.29 2.90 -12.03
CA PHE A 146 32.62 2.43 -11.67
C PHE A 146 33.24 1.54 -12.75
N ALA A 147 32.47 0.59 -13.29
CA ALA A 147 32.90 -0.25 -14.40
C ALA A 147 33.26 0.59 -15.64
N GLN A 148 32.46 1.60 -15.99
CA GLN A 148 32.77 2.53 -17.08
C GLN A 148 34.06 3.32 -16.81
N THR A 149 34.24 3.82 -15.59
CA THR A 149 35.47 4.54 -15.23
C THR A 149 36.71 3.66 -15.32
N LEU A 150 36.61 2.37 -14.99
CA LEU A 150 37.71 1.43 -15.13
C LEU A 150 38.07 1.22 -16.60
N VAL A 151 37.08 0.97 -17.47
CA VAL A 151 37.30 0.83 -18.91
C VAL A 151 37.89 2.11 -19.51
N LEU A 152 37.37 3.28 -19.12
CA LEU A 152 37.91 4.58 -19.56
C LEU A 152 39.36 4.79 -19.07
N GLN A 153 39.68 4.35 -17.85
CA GLN A 153 41.03 4.43 -17.32
C GLN A 153 42.00 3.51 -18.08
N ASP A 154 41.58 2.29 -18.39
CA ASP A 154 42.39 1.32 -19.16
C ASP A 154 42.65 1.83 -20.58
N THR A 155 41.62 2.27 -21.30
CA THR A 155 41.75 2.86 -22.64
C THR A 155 42.61 4.12 -22.66
N LEU A 156 42.53 4.94 -21.61
CA LEU A 156 43.38 6.12 -21.46
C LEU A 156 44.85 5.73 -21.21
N ASN A 157 45.10 4.69 -20.42
CA ASN A 157 46.45 4.16 -20.20
C ASN A 157 47.02 3.53 -21.47
N GLU A 158 46.22 2.75 -22.22
CA GLU A 158 46.60 2.18 -23.51
C GLU A 158 46.95 3.30 -24.51
N SER A 159 46.08 4.30 -24.63
CA SER A 159 46.29 5.45 -25.51
C SER A 159 47.55 6.23 -25.16
N ARG A 160 47.84 6.39 -23.86
CA ARG A 160 49.10 7.00 -23.38
C ARG A 160 50.32 6.16 -23.77
N GLY A 161 50.22 4.84 -23.68
CA GLY A 161 51.26 3.90 -24.11
C GLY A 161 51.55 4.01 -25.60
N VAL A 162 50.52 3.93 -26.44
CA VAL A 162 50.63 4.10 -27.90
C VAL A 162 51.23 5.46 -28.25
N ARG A 163 50.79 6.54 -27.58
CA ARG A 163 51.33 7.88 -27.80
C ARG A 163 52.84 7.94 -27.51
N LEU A 164 53.28 7.38 -26.37
CA LEU A 164 54.68 7.35 -26.00
C LEU A 164 55.53 6.52 -27.00
N GLU A 165 54.99 5.40 -27.47
CA GLU A 165 55.63 4.59 -28.50
C GLU A 165 55.79 5.35 -29.82
N LEU A 166 54.72 6.03 -30.27
CA LEU A 166 54.75 6.86 -31.48
C LEU A 166 55.72 8.03 -31.35
N GLU A 167 55.77 8.70 -30.18
CA GLU A 167 56.75 9.75 -29.89
C GLU A 167 58.18 9.19 -29.99
N THR A 168 58.44 8.01 -29.43
CA THR A 168 59.74 7.34 -29.47
C THR A 168 60.12 6.94 -30.91
N ARG A 169 59.19 6.36 -31.67
CA ARG A 169 59.39 6.00 -33.08
C ARG A 169 59.67 7.24 -33.94
N ASN A 170 58.90 8.31 -33.75
CA ASN A 170 59.13 9.58 -34.46
C ASN A 170 60.52 10.16 -34.14
N ALA A 171 60.93 10.14 -32.87
CA ALA A 171 62.26 10.60 -32.48
C ALA A 171 63.38 9.74 -33.10
N ASN A 172 63.20 8.42 -33.17
CA ASN A 172 64.16 7.52 -33.82
C ASN A 172 64.21 7.74 -35.35
N LEU A 173 63.05 7.83 -36.01
CA LEU A 173 62.96 8.14 -37.45
C LEU A 173 63.58 9.49 -37.78
N GLN A 174 63.40 10.51 -36.95
CA GLN A 174 64.08 11.79 -37.12
C GLN A 174 65.60 11.65 -37.06
N LYS A 175 66.13 10.85 -36.11
CA LYS A 175 67.58 10.57 -36.04
C LYS A 175 68.08 9.81 -37.28
N GLU A 176 67.35 8.79 -37.71
CA GLU A 176 67.69 8.02 -38.92
C GLU A 176 67.67 8.90 -40.16
N LEU A 177 66.64 9.73 -40.35
CA LEU A 177 66.54 10.68 -41.45
C LEU A 177 67.68 11.70 -41.43
N THR A 178 68.08 12.21 -40.26
CA THR A 178 69.25 13.08 -40.14
C THR A 178 70.52 12.35 -40.58
N ARG A 179 70.73 11.12 -40.12
CA ARG A 179 71.88 10.30 -40.54
C ARG A 179 71.87 10.02 -42.04
N PHE A 180 70.71 9.69 -42.62
CA PHE A 180 70.58 9.49 -44.06
C PHE A 180 70.90 10.76 -44.84
N ARG A 181 70.45 11.93 -44.37
CA ARG A 181 70.81 13.22 -44.97
C ARG A 181 72.31 13.49 -44.88
N GLU A 182 72.93 13.28 -43.73
CA GLU A 182 74.38 13.44 -43.57
C GLU A 182 75.18 12.55 -44.53
N VAL A 183 74.75 11.29 -44.70
CA VAL A 183 75.36 10.36 -45.67
C VAL A 183 75.12 10.80 -47.11
N ALA A 184 73.90 11.21 -47.45
CA ALA A 184 73.56 11.69 -48.79
C ALA A 184 74.35 12.95 -49.15
N ASP A 185 74.43 13.92 -48.23
CA ASP A 185 75.24 15.14 -48.37
C ASP A 185 76.72 14.80 -48.56
N HIS A 186 77.27 13.84 -47.79
CA HIS A 186 78.66 13.39 -47.95
C HIS A 186 78.90 12.67 -49.29
N MET A 187 77.91 11.92 -49.80
CA MET A 187 77.97 11.24 -51.09
C MET A 187 77.64 12.17 -52.27
N GLY A 188 77.32 13.45 -52.02
CA GLY A 188 76.93 14.42 -53.04
C GLY A 188 75.57 14.15 -53.69
N ILE A 189 74.73 13.35 -53.05
CA ILE A 189 73.38 13.00 -53.52
C ILE A 189 72.42 14.00 -52.87
N ASP A 190 71.85 14.92 -53.65
CA ASP A 190 70.80 15.81 -53.16
C ASP A 190 69.49 15.00 -53.01
N PRO A 191 68.97 14.78 -51.78
CA PRO A 191 67.75 14.01 -51.56
C PRO A 191 66.49 14.71 -52.11
N LYS A 192 66.61 16.00 -52.48
CA LYS A 192 65.55 16.79 -53.12
C LYS A 192 65.78 16.99 -54.61
N ALA A 193 66.92 16.54 -55.15
CA ALA A 193 67.12 16.57 -56.58
C ALA A 193 66.05 15.69 -57.24
N PRO A 194 65.42 16.16 -58.32
CA PRO A 194 64.69 15.24 -59.18
C PRO A 194 65.68 14.16 -59.61
N LEU A 195 65.33 12.88 -59.40
CA LEU A 195 65.99 11.77 -60.08
C LEU A 195 66.12 12.21 -61.54
N ASP A 196 67.36 12.28 -62.08
CA ASP A 196 67.63 12.70 -63.45
C ASP A 196 66.54 12.10 -64.32
N GLY A 197 65.82 12.93 -65.10
CA GLY A 197 64.53 12.60 -65.71
C GLY A 197 64.48 11.39 -66.65
N ALA A 198 65.53 10.56 -66.66
CA ALA A 198 65.53 9.17 -67.08
C ALA A 198 64.70 8.30 -66.12
N PRO A 199 63.58 7.72 -66.59
CA PRO A 199 62.85 6.72 -65.81
C PRO A 199 63.75 5.52 -65.43
N PRO A 200 63.55 4.88 -64.26
CA PRO A 200 64.26 3.65 -63.91
C PRO A 200 63.95 2.55 -64.93
N GLU A 201 64.89 1.63 -65.17
CA GLU A 201 64.70 0.48 -66.08
C GLU A 201 63.53 -0.39 -65.64
N ARG A 202 62.43 -0.31 -66.38
CA ARG A 202 61.18 -1.01 -66.10
C ARG A 202 60.56 -1.45 -67.41
N ASN A 203 60.06 -2.67 -67.39
CA ASN A 203 59.37 -3.29 -68.52
C ASN A 203 57.89 -3.38 -68.17
N GLY A 204 57.04 -3.10 -69.16
CA GLY A 204 55.59 -3.19 -69.03
C GLY A 204 54.94 -3.47 -70.36
N ASN A 205 53.62 -3.42 -70.36
CA ASN A 205 52.82 -3.70 -71.56
C ASN A 205 51.76 -2.62 -71.75
N VAL A 206 51.42 -2.36 -73.01
CA VAL A 206 50.28 -1.53 -73.38
C VAL A 206 49.01 -2.29 -73.04
N LEU A 207 48.22 -1.75 -72.10
CA LEU A 207 46.97 -2.37 -71.65
C LEU A 207 45.81 -2.02 -72.58
N VAL A 208 45.64 -0.73 -72.86
CA VAL A 208 44.48 -0.21 -73.60
C VAL A 208 44.92 0.94 -74.50
N ILE A 209 44.39 1.00 -75.73
CA ILE A 209 44.69 2.08 -76.67
C ILE A 209 43.43 2.83 -77.09
N ASN A 210 43.42 4.14 -76.84
CA ASN A 210 42.43 5.04 -77.39
C ASN A 210 42.96 5.73 -78.65
N ARG A 211 42.68 5.13 -79.81
CA ARG A 211 43.15 5.61 -81.13
C ARG A 211 42.61 7.00 -81.52
N ILE A 212 41.38 7.32 -81.11
CA ILE A 212 40.74 8.60 -81.45
C ILE A 212 41.45 9.76 -80.74
N LYS A 213 41.87 9.54 -79.49
CA LYS A 213 42.58 10.54 -78.67
C LYS A 213 44.10 10.43 -78.74
N GLY A 214 44.66 9.38 -79.36
CA GLY A 214 46.09 9.14 -79.42
C GLY A 214 46.73 8.80 -78.07
N LEU A 215 45.97 8.18 -77.16
CA LEU A 215 46.42 7.84 -75.81
C LEU A 215 46.56 6.32 -75.63
N ALA A 216 47.56 5.90 -74.88
CA ALA A 216 47.80 4.52 -74.47
C ALA A 216 47.91 4.44 -72.95
N GLU A 217 47.29 3.43 -72.35
CA GLU A 217 47.47 3.09 -70.94
C GLU A 217 48.51 1.98 -70.82
N VAL A 218 49.49 2.17 -69.93
CA VAL A 218 50.62 1.26 -69.72
C VAL A 218 50.58 0.70 -68.30
N SER A 219 51.03 -0.55 -68.15
CA SER A 219 51.06 -1.28 -66.88
C SER A 219 52.17 -0.87 -65.90
N ILE A 220 52.76 0.32 -66.05
CA ILE A 220 53.82 0.85 -65.19
C ILE A 220 53.33 2.16 -64.57
N GLY A 221 53.53 2.36 -63.27
CA GLY A 221 52.98 3.50 -62.52
C GLY A 221 53.98 4.32 -61.71
N MET A 222 53.44 5.12 -60.79
CA MET A 222 54.20 5.97 -59.87
C MET A 222 55.05 5.14 -58.89
N ASP A 223 54.54 4.00 -58.43
CA ASP A 223 55.26 3.11 -57.51
C ASP A 223 56.49 2.48 -58.18
N ASP A 224 56.45 2.33 -59.51
CA ASP A 224 57.57 1.85 -60.33
C ASP A 224 58.59 2.94 -60.66
N GLY A 225 58.30 4.19 -60.28
CA GLY A 225 59.18 5.35 -60.48
C GLY A 225 58.86 6.19 -61.71
N ILE A 226 57.73 5.97 -62.39
CA ILE A 226 57.35 6.79 -63.56
C ILE A 226 56.70 8.11 -63.12
N ARG A 227 57.11 9.21 -63.76
CA ARG A 227 56.56 10.56 -63.60
C ARG A 227 56.07 11.12 -64.93
N GLU A 228 55.26 12.16 -64.82
CA GLU A 228 54.78 12.94 -65.97
C GLU A 228 55.96 13.51 -66.76
N GLY A 229 55.91 13.38 -68.08
CA GLY A 229 56.96 13.85 -68.99
C GLY A 229 58.00 12.81 -69.40
N HIS A 230 58.07 11.64 -68.74
CA HIS A 230 58.99 10.57 -69.16
C HIS A 230 58.62 10.01 -70.54
N GLU A 231 59.64 9.64 -71.29
CA GLU A 231 59.51 8.97 -72.58
C GLU A 231 59.62 7.46 -72.37
N LEU A 232 58.72 6.71 -73.02
CA LEU A 232 58.69 5.26 -73.02
C LEU A 232 58.77 4.77 -74.45
N GLU A 233 59.49 3.69 -74.68
CA GLU A 233 59.70 3.12 -76.00
C GLU A 233 58.91 1.83 -76.15
N VAL A 234 58.25 1.67 -77.30
CA VAL A 234 57.35 0.55 -77.57
C VAL A 234 57.97 -0.38 -78.59
N THR A 235 58.09 -1.66 -78.23
CA THR A 235 58.67 -2.70 -79.06
C THR A 235 57.70 -3.88 -79.25
N ARG A 236 57.73 -4.50 -80.43
CA ARG A 236 57.03 -5.75 -80.76
C ARG A 236 58.00 -6.66 -81.49
N ASP A 237 58.19 -7.87 -80.98
CA ASP A 237 59.11 -8.87 -81.54
C ASP A 237 60.53 -8.30 -81.82
N ALA A 238 61.06 -7.54 -80.85
CA ALA A 238 62.35 -6.84 -80.93
C ALA A 238 62.46 -5.77 -82.03
N ARG A 239 61.33 -5.35 -82.63
CA ARG A 239 61.26 -4.21 -83.54
C ARG A 239 60.65 -3.01 -82.84
N TYR A 240 61.30 -1.85 -82.99
CA TYR A 240 60.79 -0.57 -82.51
C TYR A 240 59.53 -0.15 -83.29
N ILE A 241 58.46 0.16 -82.57
CA ILE A 241 57.18 0.59 -83.16
C ILE A 241 56.97 2.09 -82.98
N GLY A 242 57.30 2.63 -81.81
CA GLY A 242 57.13 4.05 -81.55
C GLY A 242 57.44 4.47 -80.11
N ARG A 243 57.25 5.75 -79.84
CA ARG A 243 57.51 6.37 -78.54
C ARG A 243 56.22 6.90 -77.91
N LEU A 244 56.11 6.76 -76.60
CA LEU A 244 55.05 7.28 -75.78
C LEU A 244 55.61 8.34 -74.82
N LYS A 245 54.86 9.40 -74.58
CA LYS A 245 55.19 10.40 -73.57
C LYS A 245 54.16 10.35 -72.44
N VAL A 246 54.61 10.11 -71.22
CA VAL A 246 53.72 9.97 -70.07
C VAL A 246 53.06 11.31 -69.75
N LEU A 247 51.73 11.35 -69.77
CA LEU A 247 50.95 12.54 -69.41
C LEU A 247 50.56 12.54 -67.94
N LYS A 248 50.17 11.38 -67.41
CA LYS A 248 49.69 11.24 -66.04
C LYS A 248 49.98 9.86 -65.48
N THR A 249 50.40 9.80 -64.23
CA THR A 249 50.65 8.53 -63.53
C THR A 249 49.66 8.30 -62.38
N THR A 250 49.38 7.03 -62.14
CA THR A 250 48.66 6.48 -60.98
C THR A 250 49.58 5.45 -60.33
N PRO A 251 49.32 4.96 -59.10
CA PRO A 251 50.25 4.09 -58.38
C PRO A 251 50.79 2.92 -59.22
N ASN A 252 49.91 2.22 -59.94
CA ASN A 252 50.26 1.01 -60.72
C ASN A 252 50.12 1.15 -62.24
N ARG A 253 49.77 2.34 -62.76
CA ARG A 253 49.51 2.55 -64.20
C ARG A 253 49.83 3.96 -64.65
N ALA A 254 50.11 4.14 -65.93
CA ALA A 254 50.35 5.44 -66.54
C ALA A 254 49.54 5.62 -67.82
N VAL A 255 49.07 6.84 -68.04
CA VAL A 255 48.47 7.27 -69.30
C VAL A 255 49.52 8.04 -70.06
N ALA A 256 49.83 7.59 -71.27
CA ALA A 256 50.83 8.17 -72.15
C ALA A 256 50.23 8.56 -73.50
N GLU A 257 50.75 9.64 -74.08
CA GLU A 257 50.42 10.12 -75.42
C GLU A 257 51.33 9.48 -76.45
N ILE A 258 50.74 9.03 -77.57
CA ILE A 258 51.47 8.42 -78.67
C ILE A 258 52.13 9.52 -79.52
N MET A 259 53.46 9.54 -79.54
CA MET A 259 54.25 10.49 -80.34
C MET A 259 54.24 10.06 -81.81
N LYS A 260 53.37 10.66 -82.61
CA LYS A 260 53.18 10.31 -84.03
C LYS A 260 54.45 10.49 -84.87
N ASP A 261 55.29 11.46 -84.51
CA ASP A 261 56.53 11.79 -85.22
C ASP A 261 57.59 10.68 -85.12
N TYR A 262 57.49 9.83 -84.10
CA TYR A 262 58.43 8.73 -83.83
C TYR A 262 57.79 7.36 -84.04
N SER A 263 56.61 7.30 -84.66
CA SER A 263 55.85 6.07 -84.87
C SER A 263 56.18 5.44 -86.23
N GLN A 264 56.81 4.26 -86.21
CA GLN A 264 57.11 3.44 -87.40
C GLN A 264 55.99 2.43 -87.70
N GLY A 265 55.02 2.25 -86.79
CA GLY A 265 53.89 1.35 -86.96
C GLY A 265 52.73 1.60 -86.01
N PHE A 266 51.62 0.88 -86.18
CA PHE A 266 50.48 0.99 -85.28
C PHE A 266 50.75 0.22 -83.97
N ILE A 267 50.72 0.94 -82.85
CA ILE A 267 50.76 0.36 -81.50
C ILE A 267 49.47 -0.46 -81.28
N LEU A 268 49.62 -1.65 -80.70
CA LEU A 268 48.55 -2.59 -80.35
C LEU A 268 48.60 -2.90 -78.85
N GLU A 269 47.45 -3.34 -78.33
CA GLU A 269 47.37 -3.83 -76.96
C GLU A 269 48.25 -5.09 -76.82
N GLY A 270 49.01 -5.15 -75.74
CA GLY A 270 50.00 -6.20 -75.48
C GLY A 270 51.42 -5.88 -75.94
N ASP A 271 51.65 -4.80 -76.70
CA ASP A 271 53.01 -4.37 -77.07
C ASP A 271 53.85 -4.07 -75.82
N ARG A 272 55.15 -4.37 -75.89
CA ARG A 272 56.08 -4.17 -74.77
C ARG A 272 56.50 -2.72 -74.70
N VAL A 273 56.51 -2.18 -73.48
CA VAL A 273 56.90 -0.80 -73.18
C VAL A 273 58.09 -0.84 -72.25
N ASP A 274 59.20 -0.26 -72.68
CA ASP A 274 60.44 -0.19 -71.91
C ASP A 274 60.83 1.28 -71.72
N THR A 275 61.44 1.59 -70.58
CA THR A 275 61.89 2.94 -70.24
C THR A 275 63.22 3.33 -70.91
N SER A 276 63.97 2.34 -71.42
CA SER A 276 65.19 2.49 -72.22
C SER A 276 65.37 1.28 -73.13
N ILE A 277 65.76 1.49 -74.40
CA ILE A 277 66.26 0.41 -75.28
C ILE A 277 67.77 0.27 -75.04
N GLU A 278 68.20 -0.88 -74.52
CA GLU A 278 69.56 -1.43 -74.74
C GLU A 278 69.54 -2.43 -75.90
#